data_AF-A0A7J4EF18-F1
#
_entry.id   AF-A0A7J4EF18-F1
#
_cell.length_a   1.000
_cell.length_b   1.000
_cell.length_c   1.000
_cell.angle_alpha   90.00
_cell.angle_beta   90.00
_cell.angle_gamma   90.00
#
_symmetry.space_group_name_H-M   'P 1'
#
loop_
_entity.id
_entity.type
_entity.pdbx_description
1 polymer ?
#
loop_
_entity_poly.entity_id
_entity_poly.type
_entity_poly.pdbx_seq_one_letter_code
_entity_poly.pdbx_strand_id
1 'polypeptide(L)'
;MPQEESVADKCRAIHKILESLPEYTYKPPDSELPTNGIYFFYEDGEFCTHGNGKQKRIVRIGTHRVDDNFRSRITSHYSGNKNSSVFRKPLGGALMRIKGPTDGRLKQWLKQDAPSIQEIEMEVTKELKEHFSFRCIAVEDKEERTCLEEQLIATMAKCEKCRPSENWLGNFASDELVRNSGLWNHQHVTSNNVITEESIERIRGLASKNSKERRALFLIPCCSKKEPEGDNPPWKEVHLNQGVNKFQFLDDIRLQMIKSYSNLEEQEGLEYYARYDQNPENKIEKRKEAWKKNLLIPECRTMKAIDRYSLGKLYEKLLTEDIKNQLRDGTIDNVFIVSAMMGIVHPTDLIPDYDLFMGDKSPSNNRVWRLWKEKFSMGDIGDALRSHLQYDYVYCFMSEKYRKAVKDILTGQQIYYIRCSKNRENSKTWGNILNEVLLKGFSLPDEVRTVAEKHNCKMVGLNNPKAQMYDNEYPKISSPFNSENVVPIQKPRKEYNEKTF
;
A
#
# COMPACT_ATOMS: atom_id res chain seq x y z
N MET A 1 -14.12 41.40 13.32
CA MET A 1 -13.54 40.49 14.32
C MET A 1 -13.68 39.08 13.78
N PRO A 2 -12.63 38.24 13.80
CA PRO A 2 -12.79 36.82 13.47
C PRO A 2 -13.79 36.22 14.46
N GLN A 3 -14.80 35.50 13.98
CA GLN A 3 -15.69 34.73 14.87
C GLN A 3 -14.86 33.63 15.53
N GLU A 4 -14.93 33.54 16.85
CA GLU A 4 -14.28 32.47 17.61
C GLU A 4 -14.90 31.12 17.19
N GLU A 5 -14.06 30.15 16.80
CA GLU A 5 -14.54 28.84 16.36
C GLU A 5 -15.28 28.10 17.48
N SER A 6 -16.44 27.52 17.16
CA SER A 6 -17.23 26.79 18.14
C SER A 6 -16.54 25.48 18.56
N VAL A 7 -16.89 24.94 19.73
CA VAL A 7 -16.42 23.60 20.18
C VAL A 7 -16.74 22.52 19.13
N ALA A 8 -17.87 22.65 18.43
CA ALA A 8 -18.25 21.74 17.36
C ALA A 8 -17.33 21.83 16.14
N ASP A 9 -16.81 23.02 15.81
CA ASP A 9 -15.85 23.21 14.71
C ASP A 9 -14.50 22.60 15.06
N LYS A 10 -14.03 22.82 16.29
CA LYS A 10 -12.81 22.23 16.83
C LYS A 10 -12.87 20.70 16.89
N CYS A 11 -14.00 20.14 17.36
CA CYS A 11 -14.25 18.71 17.36
C CYS A 11 -14.20 18.13 15.93
N ARG A 12 -14.88 18.77 14.97
CA ARG A 12 -14.83 18.39 13.55
C ARG A 12 -13.40 18.42 13.00
N ALA A 13 -12.62 19.45 13.34
CA ALA A 13 -11.24 19.58 12.88
C ALA A 13 -10.37 18.41 13.35
N ILE A 14 -10.48 18.03 14.63
CA ILE A 14 -9.73 16.90 15.19
C ILE A 14 -10.13 15.58 14.54
N HIS A 15 -11.44 15.32 14.38
CA HIS A 15 -11.91 14.14 13.66
C HIS A 15 -11.31 14.04 12.25
N LYS A 16 -11.35 15.15 11.49
CA LYS A 16 -10.79 15.23 10.14
C LYS A 16 -9.28 14.99 10.11
N ILE A 17 -8.52 15.55 11.08
CA ILE A 17 -7.07 15.35 11.16
C ILE A 17 -6.76 13.88 11.41
N LEU A 18 -7.46 13.24 12.34
CA LEU A 18 -7.18 11.87 12.75
C LEU A 18 -7.65 10.84 11.72
N GLU A 19 -8.68 11.13 10.91
CA GLU A 19 -9.19 10.21 9.89
C GLU A 19 -8.13 9.76 8.87
N SER A 20 -7.11 10.60 8.61
CA SER A 20 -6.00 10.27 7.71
C SER A 20 -5.00 9.27 8.31
N LEU A 21 -5.00 9.07 9.63
CA LEU A 21 -4.06 8.22 10.35
C LEU A 21 -4.44 6.73 10.26
N PRO A 22 -3.47 5.81 10.41
CA PRO A 22 -3.70 4.39 10.26
C PRO A 22 -4.57 3.93 11.43
N GLU A 23 -5.54 3.08 11.11
CA GLU A 23 -6.42 2.48 12.11
C GLU A 23 -5.92 1.09 12.44
N TYR A 24 -5.68 0.85 13.73
CA TYR A 24 -5.15 -0.37 14.27
C TYR A 24 -6.19 -1.10 15.10
N THR A 25 -6.06 -2.42 15.19
CA THR A 25 -6.85 -3.27 16.08
C THR A 25 -5.96 -3.80 17.21
N TYR A 26 -6.32 -4.91 17.84
CA TYR A 26 -5.60 -5.47 19.00
C TYR A 26 -4.19 -6.04 18.70
N LYS A 27 -3.79 -6.14 17.43
CA LYS A 27 -2.47 -6.61 16.97
C LYS A 27 -1.80 -5.61 16.01
N PRO A 28 -1.48 -4.39 16.48
CA PRO A 28 -0.67 -3.48 15.68
C PRO A 28 0.76 -4.03 15.56
N PRO A 29 1.46 -3.81 14.43
CA PRO A 29 2.90 -4.03 14.36
C PRO A 29 3.63 -3.08 15.31
N ASP A 30 4.52 -3.59 16.17
CA ASP A 30 5.24 -2.76 17.14
C ASP A 30 6.05 -1.63 16.48
N SER A 31 6.56 -1.85 15.26
CA SER A 31 7.27 -0.85 14.47
C SER A 31 6.41 0.34 14.05
N GLU A 32 5.10 0.18 13.99
CA GLU A 32 4.14 1.21 13.57
C GLU A 32 3.58 2.03 14.74
N LEU A 33 3.94 1.67 15.97
CA LEU A 33 3.55 2.39 17.18
C LEU A 33 4.70 3.26 17.71
N PRO A 34 4.41 4.52 18.10
CA PRO A 34 5.41 5.38 18.71
C PRO A 34 5.85 4.84 20.08
N THR A 35 7.01 5.30 20.55
CA THR A 35 7.47 5.09 21.93
C THR A 35 6.63 5.90 22.93
N ASN A 36 6.27 7.13 22.53
CA ASN A 36 5.48 8.07 23.31
C ASN A 36 4.34 8.68 22.48
N GLY A 37 3.12 8.76 23.03
CA GLY A 37 2.01 9.32 22.25
C GLY A 37 0.62 9.31 22.88
N ILE A 38 -0.35 9.77 22.08
CA ILE A 38 -1.77 9.82 22.43
C ILE A 38 -2.52 8.83 21.55
N TYR A 39 -3.39 8.01 22.14
CA TYR A 39 -4.26 7.08 21.44
C TYR A 39 -5.71 7.56 21.45
N PHE A 40 -6.43 7.19 20.39
CA PHE A 40 -7.84 7.50 20.15
C PHE A 40 -8.56 6.21 19.80
N PHE A 41 -9.40 5.72 20.70
CA PHE A 41 -10.20 4.52 20.47
C PHE A 41 -11.52 4.88 19.76
N TYR A 42 -11.96 3.93 18.95
CA TYR A 42 -13.22 3.90 18.22
C TYR A 42 -13.93 2.59 18.55
N GLU A 43 -15.26 2.61 18.49
CA GLU A 43 -16.14 1.46 18.74
C GLU A 43 -17.02 1.27 17.51
N ASP A 44 -17.24 0.01 17.10
CA ASP A 44 -18.09 -0.28 15.96
C ASP A 44 -19.53 0.21 16.19
N GLY A 45 -20.11 0.81 15.14
CA GLY A 45 -21.44 1.43 15.21
C GLY A 45 -21.46 2.88 15.69
N GLU A 46 -20.34 3.40 16.22
CA GLU A 46 -20.25 4.79 16.66
C GLU A 46 -19.71 5.71 15.55
N PHE A 47 -20.54 6.63 15.07
CA PHE A 47 -20.21 7.55 13.99
C PHE A 47 -20.35 9.03 14.38
N CYS A 48 -19.42 9.84 13.91
CA CYS A 48 -19.39 11.29 14.08
C CYS A 48 -20.43 11.97 13.18
N THR A 49 -21.13 12.96 13.73
CA THR A 49 -22.20 13.72 13.05
C THR A 49 -21.69 14.99 12.34
N HIS A 50 -20.40 15.31 12.46
CA HIS A 50 -19.83 16.51 11.84
C HIS A 50 -19.65 16.42 10.32
N GLY A 51 -19.77 15.22 9.72
CA GLY A 51 -19.57 14.96 8.29
C GLY A 51 -20.78 14.28 7.64
N ASN A 52 -20.51 13.34 6.73
CA ASN A 52 -21.54 12.56 6.03
C ASN A 52 -22.16 11.42 6.86
N GLY A 53 -21.92 11.39 8.17
CA GLY A 53 -22.37 10.34 9.09
C GLY A 53 -21.63 9.01 8.98
N LYS A 54 -20.49 8.93 8.27
CA LYS A 54 -19.71 7.68 8.10
C LYS A 54 -18.36 7.67 8.81
N GLN A 55 -17.88 8.83 9.26
CA GLN A 55 -16.62 8.96 9.97
C GLN A 55 -16.77 8.37 11.38
N LYS A 56 -15.85 7.54 11.86
CA LYS A 56 -15.95 6.93 13.20
C LYS A 56 -15.87 7.98 14.31
N ARG A 57 -16.65 7.79 15.38
CA ARG A 57 -16.63 8.65 16.57
C ARG A 57 -15.53 8.22 17.53
N ILE A 58 -14.82 9.19 18.11
CA ILE A 58 -13.81 8.93 19.14
C ILE A 58 -14.59 8.63 20.42
N VAL A 59 -14.39 7.42 20.95
CA VAL A 59 -15.08 6.97 22.17
C VAL A 59 -14.16 7.02 23.38
N ARG A 60 -12.85 7.14 23.19
CA ARG A 60 -11.89 7.32 24.27
C ARG A 60 -10.59 7.92 23.77
N ILE A 61 -10.01 8.79 24.59
CA ILE A 61 -8.68 9.36 24.37
C ILE A 61 -7.81 8.97 25.55
N GLY A 62 -6.52 8.72 25.32
CA GLY A 62 -5.60 8.80 26.44
C GLY A 62 -4.13 8.63 26.12
N THR A 63 -3.33 8.65 27.18
CA THR A 63 -1.87 8.48 27.11
C THR A 63 -1.30 7.54 28.20
N HIS A 64 0.02 7.59 28.42
CA HIS A 64 0.80 6.87 29.43
C HIS A 64 1.66 7.84 30.26
N ARG A 65 1.84 7.50 31.55
CA ARG A 65 2.50 8.36 32.55
C ARG A 65 4.03 8.23 32.59
N VAL A 66 4.52 7.03 32.27
CA VAL A 66 5.95 6.70 32.19
C VAL A 66 6.33 6.77 30.73
N ASP A 67 7.43 7.44 30.41
CA ASP A 67 7.91 7.53 29.03
C ASP A 67 8.33 6.16 28.49
N ASP A 68 8.34 6.04 27.17
CA ASP A 68 8.61 4.84 26.37
C ASP A 68 7.66 3.66 26.63
N ASN A 69 6.50 3.93 27.24
CA ASN A 69 5.55 2.92 27.67
C ASN A 69 4.29 2.83 26.79
N PHE A 70 4.25 3.53 25.65
CA PHE A 70 3.04 3.58 24.80
C PHE A 70 2.59 2.18 24.34
N ARG A 71 3.52 1.36 23.83
CA ARG A 71 3.23 0.02 23.29
C ARG A 71 2.68 -0.93 24.35
N SER A 72 3.34 -0.98 25.52
CA SER A 72 2.88 -1.74 26.67
C SER A 72 1.53 -1.24 27.21
N ARG A 73 1.28 0.08 27.13
CA ARG A 73 -0.01 0.66 27.51
C ARG A 73 -1.13 0.18 26.58
N ILE A 74 -0.93 0.23 25.26
CA ILE A 74 -1.89 -0.31 24.28
C ILE A 74 -2.13 -1.79 24.53
N THR A 75 -1.07 -2.58 24.72
CA THR A 75 -1.16 -4.02 25.02
C THR A 75 -1.99 -4.28 26.28
N SER A 76 -1.79 -3.46 27.32
CA SER A 76 -2.53 -3.56 28.59
C SER A 76 -4.03 -3.27 28.43
N HIS A 77 -4.43 -2.44 27.48
CA HIS A 77 -5.86 -2.26 27.17
C HIS A 77 -6.46 -3.58 26.66
N TYR A 78 -5.84 -4.22 25.68
CA TYR A 78 -6.39 -5.42 25.03
C TYR A 78 -6.21 -6.72 25.81
N SER A 79 -5.17 -6.84 26.65
CA SER A 79 -4.80 -8.11 27.28
C SER A 79 -4.61 -8.05 28.80
N GLY A 80 -4.71 -6.86 29.39
CA GLY A 80 -4.55 -6.66 30.83
C GLY A 80 -5.81 -6.97 31.64
N ASN A 81 -5.96 -6.27 32.75
CA ASN A 81 -7.14 -6.32 33.61
C ASN A 81 -7.55 -4.89 34.04
N LYS A 82 -8.67 -4.75 34.74
CA LYS A 82 -9.20 -3.46 35.21
C LYS A 82 -8.22 -2.66 36.07
N ASN A 83 -7.28 -3.33 36.75
CA ASN A 83 -6.32 -2.67 37.62
C ASN A 83 -5.10 -2.17 36.81
N SER A 84 -4.67 -2.90 35.78
CA SER A 84 -3.62 -2.42 34.86
C SER A 84 -4.14 -1.40 33.84
N SER A 85 -5.43 -1.45 33.52
CA SER A 85 -6.08 -0.55 32.58
C SER A 85 -7.43 -0.06 33.09
N VAL A 86 -7.45 1.19 33.56
CA VAL A 86 -8.67 1.87 34.04
C VAL A 86 -9.78 1.89 32.98
N PHE A 87 -9.47 1.79 31.68
CA PHE A 87 -10.46 1.70 30.61
C PHE A 87 -11.38 0.47 30.75
N ARG A 88 -10.82 -0.67 31.18
CA ARG A 88 -11.54 -1.94 31.27
C ARG A 88 -12.62 -1.91 32.37
N LYS A 89 -12.46 -1.03 33.36
CA LYS A 89 -13.36 -0.89 34.50
C LYS A 89 -14.77 -0.39 34.12
N PRO A 90 -14.97 0.80 33.52
CA PRO A 90 -16.29 1.23 33.09
C PRO A 90 -16.87 0.33 32.00
N LEU A 91 -16.03 -0.22 31.11
CA LEU A 91 -16.46 -1.14 30.05
C LEU A 91 -17.04 -2.44 30.63
N GLY A 92 -16.32 -3.10 31.53
CA GLY A 92 -16.82 -4.30 32.23
C GLY A 92 -18.04 -4.00 33.10
N GLY A 93 -18.09 -2.81 33.72
CA GLY A 93 -19.27 -2.38 34.48
C GLY A 93 -20.51 -2.24 33.60
N ALA A 94 -20.36 -1.72 32.38
CA ALA A 94 -21.44 -1.64 31.40
C ALA A 94 -21.90 -3.03 30.93
N LEU A 95 -20.97 -3.93 30.61
CA LEU A 95 -21.27 -5.33 30.26
C LEU A 95 -21.98 -6.09 31.38
N MET A 96 -21.64 -5.83 32.64
CA MET A 96 -22.37 -6.40 33.79
C MET A 96 -23.78 -5.81 33.87
N ARG A 97 -23.93 -4.48 33.75
CA ARG A 97 -25.22 -3.80 33.90
C ARG A 97 -26.22 -4.17 32.79
N ILE A 98 -25.76 -4.36 31.56
CA ILE A 98 -26.64 -4.76 30.45
C ILE A 98 -27.18 -6.19 30.64
N LYS A 99 -26.39 -7.08 31.26
CA LYS A 99 -26.82 -8.47 31.57
C LYS A 99 -27.68 -8.56 32.83
N GLY A 100 -27.37 -7.75 33.84
CA GLY A 100 -28.01 -7.80 35.14
C GLY A 100 -27.77 -6.52 35.94
N PRO A 101 -28.68 -5.54 35.91
CA PRO A 101 -28.49 -4.26 36.60
C PRO A 101 -28.42 -4.40 38.13
N THR A 102 -28.87 -5.53 38.69
CA THR A 102 -28.84 -5.86 40.12
C THR A 102 -27.69 -6.80 40.50
N ASP A 103 -26.71 -7.04 39.63
CA ASP A 103 -25.56 -7.89 39.95
C ASP A 103 -24.78 -7.28 41.13
N GLY A 104 -24.83 -7.95 42.29
CA GLY A 104 -24.18 -7.51 43.52
C GLY A 104 -22.65 -7.40 43.41
N ARG A 105 -22.05 -8.07 42.42
CA ARG A 105 -20.61 -8.05 42.16
C ARG A 105 -20.15 -6.75 41.50
N LEU A 106 -21.07 -5.93 40.97
CA LEU A 106 -20.75 -4.66 40.31
C LEU A 106 -19.97 -3.72 41.22
N LYS A 107 -20.35 -3.62 42.51
CA LYS A 107 -19.64 -2.80 43.50
C LYS A 107 -18.18 -3.24 43.68
N GLN A 108 -17.94 -4.55 43.69
CA GLN A 108 -16.59 -5.11 43.78
C GLN A 108 -15.80 -4.83 42.50
N TRP A 109 -16.40 -5.05 41.33
CA TRP A 109 -15.77 -4.79 40.04
C TRP A 109 -15.30 -3.33 39.91
N LEU A 110 -16.17 -2.39 40.30
CA LEU A 110 -15.90 -0.95 40.25
C LEU A 110 -14.96 -0.46 41.36
N LYS A 111 -14.46 -1.32 42.26
CA LYS A 111 -13.44 -0.93 43.22
C LYS A 111 -12.05 -1.09 42.59
N GLN A 112 -11.27 0.00 42.61
CA GLN A 112 -9.87 -0.02 42.17
C GLN A 112 -9.08 -0.96 43.07
N ASP A 113 -8.15 -1.72 42.50
CA ASP A 113 -7.27 -2.68 43.19
C ASP A 113 -7.97 -3.83 43.93
N ALA A 114 -9.30 -3.93 43.84
CA ALA A 114 -10.02 -5.14 44.22
C ALA A 114 -9.70 -6.28 43.23
N PRO A 115 -9.82 -7.56 43.64
CA PRO A 115 -9.70 -8.70 42.75
C PRO A 115 -10.61 -8.56 41.52
N SER A 116 -10.05 -8.78 40.33
CA SER A 116 -10.82 -8.82 39.09
C SER A 116 -11.69 -10.07 39.05
N ILE A 117 -12.81 -9.98 38.32
CA ILE A 117 -13.70 -11.10 38.07
C ILE A 117 -13.32 -11.66 36.69
N GLN A 118 -12.80 -12.88 36.64
CA GLN A 118 -12.17 -13.43 35.43
C GLN A 118 -13.13 -13.55 34.24
N GLU A 119 -14.38 -13.96 34.47
CA GLU A 119 -15.41 -14.01 33.42
C GLU A 119 -15.64 -12.63 32.78
N ILE A 120 -15.71 -11.57 33.58
CA ILE A 120 -15.91 -10.20 33.08
C ILE A 120 -14.67 -9.71 32.35
N GLU A 121 -13.46 -10.06 32.81
CA GLU A 121 -12.22 -9.74 32.08
C GLU A 121 -12.13 -10.44 30.72
N MET A 122 -12.59 -11.68 30.61
CA MET A 122 -12.66 -12.39 29.33
C MET A 122 -13.64 -11.71 28.37
N GLU A 123 -14.79 -11.27 28.88
CA GLU A 123 -15.78 -10.53 28.09
C GLU A 123 -15.25 -9.17 27.65
N VAL A 124 -14.64 -8.40 28.55
CA VAL A 124 -13.99 -7.12 28.21
C VAL A 124 -12.88 -7.31 27.17
N THR A 125 -12.09 -8.39 27.30
CA THR A 125 -11.05 -8.72 26.32
C THR A 125 -11.65 -9.01 24.95
N LYS A 126 -12.73 -9.80 24.92
CA LYS A 126 -13.45 -10.13 23.69
C LYS A 126 -14.00 -8.85 23.04
N GLU A 127 -14.70 -8.04 23.83
CA GLU A 127 -15.29 -6.77 23.40
C GLU A 127 -14.25 -5.85 22.77
N LEU A 128 -13.12 -5.60 23.47
CA LEU A 128 -12.04 -4.77 22.95
C LEU A 128 -11.42 -5.34 21.68
N LYS A 129 -11.23 -6.66 21.58
CA LYS A 129 -10.59 -7.27 20.40
C LYS A 129 -11.49 -7.33 19.17
N GLU A 130 -12.79 -7.47 19.36
CA GLU A 130 -13.76 -7.66 18.27
C GLU A 130 -14.37 -6.35 17.78
N HIS A 131 -14.58 -5.37 18.68
CA HIS A 131 -15.37 -4.16 18.37
C HIS A 131 -14.63 -2.84 18.51
N PHE A 132 -13.39 -2.87 19.01
CA PHE A 132 -12.59 -1.65 19.15
C PHE A 132 -11.42 -1.61 18.18
N SER A 133 -11.18 -0.40 17.68
CA SER A 133 -9.98 -0.03 16.96
C SER A 133 -9.42 1.26 17.52
N PHE A 134 -8.21 1.64 17.13
CA PHE A 134 -7.60 2.88 17.59
C PHE A 134 -6.71 3.51 16.53
N ARG A 135 -6.48 4.81 16.67
CA ARG A 135 -5.45 5.59 15.97
C ARG A 135 -4.53 6.23 17.00
N CYS A 136 -3.35 6.68 16.61
CA CYS A 136 -2.44 7.37 17.51
C CYS A 136 -1.59 8.45 16.84
N ILE A 137 -1.16 9.43 17.65
CA ILE A 137 -0.15 10.44 17.28
C ILE A 137 1.07 10.32 18.20
N ALA A 138 2.27 10.45 17.64
CA ALA A 138 3.51 10.51 18.41
C ALA A 138 3.61 11.86 19.13
N VAL A 139 3.91 11.85 20.43
CA VAL A 139 4.12 13.05 21.24
C VAL A 139 5.16 12.71 22.30
N GLU A 140 6.41 13.09 22.05
CA GLU A 140 7.55 12.76 22.92
C GLU A 140 7.47 13.47 24.27
N ASP A 141 7.23 14.78 24.23
CA ASP A 141 7.17 15.62 25.42
C ASP A 141 5.96 15.26 26.30
N LYS A 142 6.21 14.98 27.58
CA LYS A 142 5.20 14.46 28.51
C LYS A 142 4.19 15.52 28.92
N GLU A 143 4.66 16.75 29.14
CA GLU A 143 3.85 17.90 29.51
C GLU A 143 2.91 18.28 28.36
N GLU A 144 3.44 18.35 27.13
CA GLU A 144 2.66 18.54 25.90
C GLU A 144 1.60 17.46 25.76
N ARG A 145 1.99 16.19 25.88
CA ARG A 145 1.10 15.03 25.73
C ARG A 145 -0.04 15.05 26.74
N THR A 146 0.24 15.42 27.99
CA THR A 146 -0.76 15.51 29.07
C THR A 146 -1.70 16.70 28.84
N CYS A 147 -1.17 17.85 28.43
CA CYS A 147 -1.95 19.03 28.10
C CYS A 147 -2.92 18.75 26.93
N LEU A 148 -2.41 18.14 25.86
CA LEU A 148 -3.22 17.77 24.70
C LEU A 148 -4.27 16.72 25.05
N GLU A 149 -3.95 15.70 25.87
CA GLU A 149 -4.93 14.70 26.34
C GLU A 149 -6.12 15.37 27.02
N GLU A 150 -5.88 16.28 27.97
CA GLU A 150 -6.94 17.04 28.64
C GLU A 150 -7.77 17.83 27.62
N GLN A 151 -7.11 18.61 26.76
CA GLN A 151 -7.79 19.47 25.79
C GLN A 151 -8.69 18.71 24.83
N LEU A 152 -8.19 17.57 24.35
CA LEU A 152 -8.92 16.69 23.44
C LEU A 152 -10.15 16.11 24.14
N ILE A 153 -10.00 15.59 25.36
CA ILE A 153 -11.12 15.02 26.11
C ILE A 153 -12.17 16.10 26.41
N ALA A 154 -11.76 17.26 26.89
CA ALA A 154 -12.65 18.37 27.21
C ALA A 154 -13.46 18.84 25.99
N THR A 155 -12.81 18.93 24.83
CA THR A 155 -13.43 19.33 23.55
C THR A 155 -14.47 18.32 23.11
N MET A 156 -14.13 17.03 23.14
CA MET A 156 -15.03 15.96 22.69
C MET A 156 -16.24 15.83 23.62
N ALA A 157 -16.03 15.88 24.94
CA ALA A 157 -17.10 15.77 25.94
C ALA A 157 -18.11 16.95 25.87
N LYS A 158 -17.65 18.13 25.47
CA LYS A 158 -18.49 19.34 25.36
C LYS A 158 -19.10 19.55 23.98
N CYS A 159 -18.80 18.69 23.01
CA CYS A 159 -19.36 18.82 21.68
C CYS A 159 -20.84 18.40 21.69
N GLU A 160 -21.74 19.36 21.48
CA GLU A 160 -23.19 19.10 21.49
C GLU A 160 -23.67 18.28 20.28
N LYS A 161 -22.89 18.27 19.19
CA LYS A 161 -23.22 17.54 17.96
C LYS A 161 -22.72 16.10 17.98
N CYS A 162 -21.51 15.85 18.48
CA CYS A 162 -20.84 14.54 18.42
C CYS A 162 -21.27 13.61 19.56
N ARG A 163 -22.57 13.34 19.64
CA ARG A 163 -23.18 12.51 20.70
C ARG A 163 -23.04 11.01 20.41
N PRO A 164 -23.03 10.14 21.44
CA PRO A 164 -23.05 8.69 21.25
C PRO A 164 -24.35 8.23 20.58
N SER A 165 -24.33 7.08 19.92
CA SER A 165 -25.56 6.47 19.41
C SER A 165 -26.43 5.93 20.55
N GLU A 166 -27.71 5.66 20.26
CA GLU A 166 -28.63 5.04 21.21
C GLU A 166 -28.16 3.65 21.66
N ASN A 167 -27.45 2.94 20.77
CA ASN A 167 -26.96 1.58 21.00
C ASN A 167 -25.53 1.54 21.59
N TRP A 168 -24.93 2.70 21.89
CA TRP A 168 -23.59 2.75 22.45
C TRP A 168 -23.54 2.01 23.80
N LEU A 169 -22.59 1.07 23.96
CA LEU A 169 -22.45 0.29 25.20
C LEU A 169 -22.21 1.20 26.41
N GLY A 170 -21.57 2.36 26.20
CA GLY A 170 -21.33 3.36 27.24
C GLY A 170 -22.58 3.92 27.90
N ASN A 171 -23.76 3.80 27.27
CA ASN A 171 -25.05 4.18 27.88
C ASN A 171 -25.35 3.34 29.14
N PHE A 172 -24.77 2.14 29.26
CA PHE A 172 -24.88 1.27 30.43
C PHE A 172 -23.74 1.45 31.43
N ALA A 173 -22.78 2.36 31.22
CA ALA A 173 -21.70 2.61 32.18
C ALA A 173 -22.26 3.06 33.53
N SER A 174 -21.73 2.55 34.65
CA SER A 174 -22.18 2.93 36.00
C SER A 174 -21.85 4.38 36.35
N ASP A 175 -20.78 4.92 35.76
CA ASP A 175 -20.33 6.29 35.95
C ASP A 175 -21.14 7.25 35.06
N GLU A 176 -21.76 8.26 35.68
CA GLU A 176 -22.57 9.24 34.96
C GLU A 176 -21.74 10.14 34.06
N LEU A 177 -20.48 10.41 34.44
CA LEU A 177 -19.59 11.23 33.63
C LEU A 177 -19.25 10.54 32.30
N VAL A 178 -19.10 9.21 32.31
CA VAL A 178 -18.91 8.41 31.09
C VAL A 178 -20.16 8.48 30.21
N ARG A 179 -21.36 8.29 30.79
CA ARG A 179 -22.62 8.34 30.04
C ARG A 179 -22.84 9.73 29.42
N ASN A 180 -22.71 10.79 30.21
CA ASN A 180 -23.06 12.16 29.79
C ASN A 180 -22.05 12.74 28.78
N SER A 181 -20.78 12.38 28.91
CA SER A 181 -19.73 12.86 27.98
C SER A 181 -19.73 12.11 26.64
N GLY A 182 -20.30 10.90 26.58
CA GLY A 182 -20.15 10.03 25.42
C GLY A 182 -18.74 9.43 25.29
N LEU A 183 -17.90 9.51 26.31
CA LEU A 183 -16.53 8.98 26.29
C LEU A 183 -16.31 7.98 27.41
N TRP A 184 -15.53 6.93 27.16
CA TRP A 184 -15.00 6.03 28.19
C TRP A 184 -13.89 6.68 29.04
N ASN A 185 -13.92 8.00 29.19
CA ASN A 185 -13.05 8.80 30.03
C ASN A 185 -13.82 9.28 31.27
N HIS A 186 -13.19 9.23 32.44
CA HIS A 186 -13.71 9.84 33.67
C HIS A 186 -13.05 11.20 33.93
N GLN A 187 -11.73 11.27 33.76
CA GLN A 187 -10.95 12.49 33.94
C GLN A 187 -11.12 13.43 32.73
N HIS A 188 -11.01 14.73 32.97
CA HIS A 188 -11.03 15.83 31.99
C HIS A 188 -12.35 16.07 31.23
N VAL A 189 -13.36 15.20 31.35
CA VAL A 189 -14.64 15.38 30.63
C VAL A 189 -15.44 16.62 31.07
N THR A 190 -15.16 17.15 32.27
CA THR A 190 -15.73 18.41 32.78
C THR A 190 -14.76 19.60 32.69
N SER A 191 -13.56 19.41 32.13
CA SER A 191 -12.55 20.48 32.09
C SER A 191 -12.97 21.63 31.17
N ASN A 192 -12.60 22.85 31.54
CA ASN A 192 -12.80 24.06 30.73
C ASN A 192 -11.67 24.32 29.74
N ASN A 193 -10.58 23.57 29.83
CA ASN A 193 -9.44 23.64 28.93
C ASN A 193 -9.81 22.95 27.60
N VAL A 194 -10.67 23.55 26.78
CA VAL A 194 -10.95 23.05 25.41
C VAL A 194 -9.77 23.36 24.50
N ILE A 195 -9.64 22.59 23.42
CA ILE A 195 -8.50 22.70 22.51
C ILE A 195 -8.42 24.10 21.87
N THR A 196 -7.20 24.62 21.76
CA THR A 196 -6.90 25.90 21.12
C THR A 196 -6.58 25.70 19.64
N GLU A 197 -6.66 26.76 18.84
CA GLU A 197 -6.27 26.69 17.42
C GLU A 197 -4.80 26.32 17.25
N GLU A 198 -3.92 26.85 18.11
CA GLU A 198 -2.52 26.46 18.16
C GLU A 198 -2.34 24.95 18.40
N SER A 199 -3.13 24.37 19.30
CA SER A 199 -3.09 22.95 19.60
C SER A 199 -3.66 22.11 18.45
N ILE A 200 -4.68 22.59 17.74
CA ILE A 200 -5.18 21.95 16.52
C ILE A 200 -4.10 21.91 15.45
N GLU A 201 -3.40 23.03 15.21
CA GLU A 201 -2.33 23.07 14.22
C GLU A 201 -1.12 22.23 14.66
N ARG A 202 -0.83 22.19 15.96
CA ARG A 202 0.18 21.29 16.52
C ARG A 202 -0.17 19.83 16.26
N ILE A 203 -1.40 19.40 16.54
CA ILE A 203 -1.87 18.04 16.26
C ILE A 203 -1.84 17.75 14.76
N ARG A 204 -2.20 18.71 13.90
CA ARG A 204 -2.08 18.57 12.45
C ARG A 204 -0.64 18.31 12.04
N GLY A 205 0.32 19.05 12.60
CA GLY A 205 1.75 18.83 12.38
C GLY A 205 2.22 17.45 12.83
N LEU A 206 1.79 16.99 14.02
CA LEU A 206 2.11 15.67 14.57
C LEU A 206 1.51 14.55 13.71
N ALA A 207 0.25 14.67 13.31
CA ALA A 207 -0.42 13.72 12.42
C ALA A 207 0.25 13.67 11.04
N SER A 208 0.69 14.83 10.52
CA SER A 208 1.39 14.90 9.24
C SER A 208 2.79 14.27 9.30
N LYS A 209 3.48 14.33 10.44
CA LYS A 209 4.75 13.61 10.64
C LYS A 209 4.53 12.09 10.65
N ASN A 210 3.50 11.63 11.36
CA ASN A 210 3.08 10.22 11.33
C ASN A 210 2.59 9.75 9.94
N SER A 211 2.05 10.66 9.11
CA SER A 211 1.64 10.31 7.73
C SER A 211 2.78 10.44 6.71
N LYS A 212 3.78 11.29 6.95
CA LYS A 212 4.99 11.44 6.12
C LYS A 212 5.94 10.25 6.22
N GLU A 213 5.80 9.42 7.24
CA GLU A 213 6.47 8.11 7.31
C GLU A 213 5.81 7.06 6.42
N ARG A 214 4.57 7.29 5.93
CA ARG A 214 3.94 6.34 5.03
C ARG A 214 4.51 6.44 3.63
N ARG A 215 5.13 5.35 3.19
CA ARG A 215 5.85 5.31 1.93
C ARG A 215 4.90 4.90 0.81
N ALA A 216 4.95 5.66 -0.28
CA ALA A 216 4.31 5.30 -1.53
C ALA A 216 5.33 4.73 -2.50
N LEU A 217 4.98 3.61 -3.15
CA LEU A 217 5.71 3.06 -4.29
C LEU A 217 4.97 3.35 -5.59
N PHE A 218 5.71 3.81 -6.60
CA PHE A 218 5.20 4.01 -7.95
C PHE A 218 5.74 2.93 -8.87
N LEU A 219 4.84 2.14 -9.46
CA LEU A 219 5.19 1.11 -10.44
C LEU A 219 4.87 1.60 -11.85
N ILE A 220 5.91 1.68 -12.69
CA ILE A 220 5.81 2.09 -14.09
C ILE A 220 6.24 0.96 -15.03
N PRO A 221 5.72 0.89 -16.27
CA PRO A 221 6.13 -0.11 -17.24
C PRO A 221 7.41 0.33 -17.94
N CYS A 222 8.22 -0.62 -18.39
CA CYS A 222 9.22 -0.35 -19.41
C CYS A 222 8.55 0.12 -20.73
N CYS A 223 9.35 0.55 -21.69
CA CYS A 223 8.87 1.05 -22.99
C CYS A 223 9.38 0.23 -24.18
N SER A 224 8.69 0.37 -25.31
CA SER A 224 9.05 -0.31 -26.56
C SER A 224 10.28 0.30 -27.22
N LYS A 225 10.43 1.63 -27.16
CA LYS A 225 11.58 2.36 -27.70
C LYS A 225 12.63 2.57 -26.62
N LYS A 226 13.87 2.18 -26.88
CA LYS A 226 14.98 2.29 -25.94
C LYS A 226 16.13 3.04 -26.58
N GLU A 227 16.85 3.82 -25.80
CA GLU A 227 18.13 4.37 -26.25
C GLU A 227 19.06 3.23 -26.66
N PRO A 228 19.75 3.31 -27.79
CA PRO A 228 20.77 2.33 -28.18
C PRO A 228 22.06 2.54 -27.36
N GLU A 229 23.07 1.69 -27.59
CA GLU A 229 24.41 1.80 -27.00
C GLU A 229 24.45 1.67 -25.46
N GLY A 230 25.44 2.26 -24.79
CA GLY A 230 25.61 2.22 -23.34
C GLY A 230 27.05 2.50 -22.91
N ASP A 231 27.21 3.15 -21.77
CA ASP A 231 28.54 3.56 -21.28
C ASP A 231 29.15 2.54 -20.32
N ASN A 232 28.42 1.48 -19.96
CA ASN A 232 28.86 0.47 -19.00
C ASN A 232 29.09 -0.89 -19.67
N PRO A 233 29.84 -1.81 -19.04
CA PRO A 233 30.08 -3.15 -19.58
C PRO A 233 28.80 -3.92 -19.93
N PRO A 234 28.89 -4.95 -20.78
CA PRO A 234 27.76 -5.82 -21.08
C PRO A 234 27.20 -6.52 -19.85
N TRP A 235 25.94 -6.97 -19.93
CA TRP A 235 25.24 -7.55 -18.78
C TRP A 235 25.99 -8.74 -18.15
N LYS A 236 26.66 -9.58 -18.97
CA LYS A 236 27.49 -10.73 -18.55
C LYS A 236 28.61 -10.38 -17.55
N GLU A 237 29.03 -9.12 -17.51
CA GLU A 237 30.01 -8.61 -16.54
C GLU A 237 29.31 -7.88 -15.39
N VAL A 238 28.29 -7.08 -15.71
CA VAL A 238 27.56 -6.27 -14.73
C VAL A 238 26.88 -7.12 -13.65
N HIS A 239 26.28 -8.26 -13.99
CA HIS A 239 25.58 -9.11 -13.03
C HIS A 239 26.50 -9.74 -11.98
N LEU A 240 27.82 -9.76 -12.21
CA LEU A 240 28.80 -10.30 -11.26
C LEU A 240 29.19 -9.29 -10.18
N ASN A 241 28.95 -7.99 -10.41
CA ASN A 241 29.40 -6.92 -9.53
C ASN A 241 28.37 -6.64 -8.44
N GLN A 242 28.63 -7.08 -7.20
CA GLN A 242 27.71 -6.90 -6.08
C GLN A 242 27.35 -5.43 -5.82
N GLY A 243 26.08 -5.16 -5.53
CA GLY A 243 25.57 -3.81 -5.22
C GLY A 243 25.38 -2.87 -6.41
N VAL A 244 25.76 -3.26 -7.64
CA VAL A 244 25.53 -2.44 -8.85
C VAL A 244 24.04 -2.35 -9.19
N ASN A 245 23.31 -3.45 -9.06
CA ASN A 245 21.87 -3.49 -9.31
C ASN A 245 21.13 -3.81 -8.01
N LYS A 246 19.98 -3.16 -7.79
CA LYS A 246 19.18 -3.31 -6.57
C LYS A 246 18.60 -4.71 -6.41
N PHE A 247 18.16 -5.31 -7.51
CA PHE A 247 17.46 -6.61 -7.51
C PHE A 247 18.36 -7.73 -8.05
N GLN A 248 19.57 -7.87 -7.52
CA GLN A 248 20.55 -8.88 -7.96
C GLN A 248 20.08 -10.33 -7.79
N PHE A 249 19.20 -10.60 -6.84
CA PHE A 249 18.59 -11.92 -6.66
C PHE A 249 17.73 -12.38 -7.87
N LEU A 250 17.48 -11.51 -8.85
CA LEU A 250 16.83 -11.87 -10.12
C LEU A 250 17.81 -12.23 -11.24
N ASP A 251 19.13 -12.11 -11.04
CA ASP A 251 20.12 -12.16 -12.11
C ASP A 251 20.19 -13.53 -12.80
N ASP A 252 20.03 -14.63 -12.08
CA ASP A 252 19.96 -15.97 -12.68
C ASP A 252 18.79 -16.11 -13.66
N ILE A 253 17.63 -15.54 -13.32
CA ILE A 253 16.46 -15.54 -14.20
C ILE A 253 16.70 -14.62 -15.39
N ARG A 254 17.31 -13.46 -15.18
CA ARG A 254 17.64 -12.51 -16.25
C ARG A 254 18.64 -13.13 -17.23
N LEU A 255 19.64 -13.86 -16.75
CA LEU A 255 20.58 -14.60 -17.59
C LEU A 255 19.89 -15.70 -18.40
N GLN A 256 18.99 -16.45 -17.78
CA GLN A 256 18.18 -17.46 -18.50
C GLN A 256 17.32 -16.82 -19.58
N MET A 257 16.69 -15.67 -19.30
CA MET A 257 15.93 -14.89 -20.28
C MET A 257 16.82 -14.44 -21.44
N ILE A 258 17.92 -13.74 -21.14
CA ILE A 258 18.88 -13.25 -22.14
C ILE A 258 19.37 -14.39 -23.02
N LYS A 259 19.85 -15.48 -22.42
CA LYS A 259 20.32 -16.67 -23.14
C LYS A 259 19.23 -17.29 -24.00
N SER A 260 17.98 -17.33 -23.53
CA SER A 260 16.88 -17.92 -24.29
C SER A 260 16.59 -17.11 -25.55
N TYR A 261 16.47 -15.78 -25.43
CA TYR A 261 16.13 -14.92 -26.57
C TYR A 261 17.31 -14.68 -27.52
N SER A 262 18.55 -14.69 -27.03
CA SER A 262 19.74 -14.51 -27.87
C SER A 262 20.14 -15.75 -28.67
N ASN A 263 19.54 -16.92 -28.36
CA ASN A 263 19.80 -18.19 -29.06
C ASN A 263 18.59 -18.68 -29.88
N LEU A 264 17.53 -17.88 -30.03
CA LEU A 264 16.41 -18.25 -30.89
C LEU A 264 16.86 -18.32 -32.35
N GLU A 265 16.43 -19.37 -33.06
CA GLU A 265 16.49 -19.37 -34.51
C GLU A 265 15.49 -18.36 -35.11
N GLU A 266 15.70 -17.93 -36.36
CA GLU A 266 14.82 -16.93 -37.00
C GLU A 266 13.35 -17.36 -36.97
N GLN A 267 13.08 -18.62 -37.30
CA GLN A 267 11.72 -19.17 -37.32
C GLN A 267 11.06 -19.14 -35.94
N GLU A 268 11.82 -19.46 -34.89
CA GLU A 268 11.34 -19.34 -33.51
C GLU A 268 11.09 -17.87 -33.14
N GLY A 269 11.98 -16.95 -33.55
CA GLY A 269 11.79 -15.51 -33.38
C GLY A 269 10.45 -15.02 -33.97
N LEU A 270 10.10 -15.47 -35.17
CA LEU A 270 8.82 -15.13 -35.81
C LEU A 270 7.58 -15.62 -35.04
N GLU A 271 7.72 -16.70 -34.26
CA GLU A 271 6.67 -17.22 -33.38
C GLU A 271 6.64 -16.54 -32.00
N TYR A 272 7.81 -16.16 -31.48
CA TYR A 272 7.96 -15.63 -30.13
C TYR A 272 7.46 -14.19 -30.00
N TYR A 273 7.74 -13.34 -31.00
CA TYR A 273 7.40 -11.92 -30.94
C TYR A 273 5.97 -11.65 -31.45
N ALA A 274 5.10 -11.18 -30.57
CA ALA A 274 3.73 -10.80 -30.87
C ALA A 274 3.68 -9.33 -31.32
N ARG A 275 4.07 -9.08 -32.58
CA ARG A 275 3.91 -7.77 -33.21
C ARG A 275 2.56 -7.67 -33.91
N TYR A 276 1.94 -6.49 -33.82
CA TYR A 276 0.70 -6.17 -34.52
C TYR A 276 1.00 -5.16 -35.63
N ASP A 277 0.56 -5.50 -36.83
CA ASP A 277 0.50 -4.62 -37.97
C ASP A 277 -0.68 -5.06 -38.84
N GLN A 278 -1.33 -4.11 -39.53
CA GLN A 278 -2.40 -4.43 -40.47
C GLN A 278 -1.84 -5.12 -41.72
N ASN A 279 -0.60 -4.81 -42.10
CA ASN A 279 0.10 -5.45 -43.20
C ASN A 279 0.87 -6.69 -42.67
N PRO A 280 0.60 -7.91 -43.20
CA PRO A 280 1.31 -9.13 -42.81
C PRO A 280 2.83 -9.08 -43.01
N GLU A 281 3.32 -8.42 -44.06
CA GLU A 281 4.76 -8.31 -44.35
C GLU A 281 5.45 -7.43 -43.30
N ASN A 282 4.87 -6.26 -42.99
CA ASN A 282 5.35 -5.39 -41.92
C ASN A 282 5.33 -6.09 -40.55
N LYS A 283 4.34 -6.96 -40.32
CA LYS A 283 4.28 -7.77 -39.09
C LYS A 283 5.46 -8.73 -39.00
N ILE A 284 5.81 -9.39 -40.11
CA ILE A 284 6.97 -10.29 -40.18
C ILE A 284 8.26 -9.47 -39.99
N GLU A 285 8.41 -8.34 -40.66
CA GLU A 285 9.63 -7.52 -40.54
C GLU A 285 9.84 -7.03 -39.11
N LYS A 286 8.80 -6.51 -38.45
CA LYS A 286 8.88 -6.11 -37.02
C LYS A 286 9.27 -7.25 -36.09
N ARG A 287 8.90 -8.50 -36.42
CA ARG A 287 9.31 -9.69 -35.65
C ARG A 287 10.78 -10.02 -35.91
N LYS A 288 11.23 -9.91 -37.16
CA LYS A 288 12.64 -10.09 -37.54
C LYS A 288 13.52 -9.04 -36.88
N GLU A 289 13.10 -7.78 -36.87
CA GLU A 289 13.80 -6.68 -36.18
C GLU A 289 13.96 -6.97 -34.69
N ALA A 290 12.89 -7.37 -34.00
CA ALA A 290 12.93 -7.74 -32.59
C ALA A 290 13.87 -8.94 -32.32
N TRP A 291 13.79 -9.97 -33.17
CA TRP A 291 14.66 -11.13 -33.11
C TRP A 291 16.13 -10.75 -33.29
N LYS A 292 16.48 -10.06 -34.39
CA LYS A 292 17.84 -9.60 -34.68
C LYS A 292 18.40 -8.75 -33.54
N LYS A 293 17.58 -7.85 -32.99
CA LYS A 293 17.97 -7.02 -31.86
C LYS A 293 18.28 -7.86 -30.62
N ASN A 294 17.49 -8.89 -30.34
CA ASN A 294 17.69 -9.73 -29.16
C ASN A 294 18.87 -10.72 -29.28
N LEU A 295 19.31 -11.07 -30.50
CA LEU A 295 20.56 -11.82 -30.70
C LEU A 295 21.78 -11.09 -30.13
N LEU A 296 21.76 -9.76 -30.13
CA LEU A 296 22.89 -8.92 -29.73
C LEU A 296 22.96 -8.64 -28.23
N ILE A 297 21.92 -9.01 -27.44
CA ILE A 297 21.84 -8.68 -26.01
C ILE A 297 23.11 -9.06 -25.21
N PRO A 298 23.74 -10.24 -25.40
CA PRO A 298 24.93 -10.62 -24.63
C PRO A 298 26.11 -9.67 -24.79
N GLU A 299 26.20 -8.97 -25.92
CA GLU A 299 27.28 -8.03 -26.24
C GLU A 299 26.87 -6.56 -26.08
N CYS A 300 25.59 -6.29 -25.85
CA CYS A 300 25.11 -4.92 -25.63
C CYS A 300 25.69 -4.35 -24.34
N ARG A 301 26.37 -3.20 -24.47
CA ARG A 301 26.73 -2.34 -23.34
C ARG A 301 25.48 -1.92 -22.56
N THR A 302 25.64 -1.72 -21.26
CA THR A 302 24.54 -1.38 -20.37
C THR A 302 24.51 0.12 -20.05
N MET A 303 23.35 0.61 -19.64
CA MET A 303 23.16 1.95 -19.07
C MET A 303 22.04 1.90 -18.03
N LYS A 304 21.90 2.95 -17.22
CA LYS A 304 20.84 3.01 -16.20
C LYS A 304 19.47 2.84 -16.85
N ALA A 305 18.57 2.13 -16.19
CA ALA A 305 17.25 1.82 -16.70
C ALA A 305 16.46 3.10 -17.08
N ILE A 306 16.62 4.17 -16.30
CA ILE A 306 15.97 5.45 -16.58
C ILE A 306 16.42 6.07 -17.91
N ASP A 307 17.71 5.92 -18.24
CA ASP A 307 18.29 6.42 -19.49
C ASP A 307 17.93 5.49 -20.64
N ARG A 308 18.00 4.16 -20.44
CA ARG A 308 17.62 3.16 -21.45
C ARG A 308 16.19 3.37 -21.94
N TYR A 309 15.26 3.71 -21.04
CA TYR A 309 13.85 3.83 -21.35
C TYR A 309 13.40 5.24 -21.78
N SER A 310 14.32 6.23 -21.84
CA SER A 310 14.02 7.66 -22.05
C SER A 310 13.18 7.97 -23.30
N LEU A 311 13.35 7.19 -24.38
CA LEU A 311 12.61 7.34 -25.65
C LEU A 311 11.14 6.86 -25.60
N GLY A 312 10.70 6.29 -24.49
CA GLY A 312 9.33 5.83 -24.31
C GLY A 312 8.35 6.98 -24.11
N LYS A 313 7.12 6.89 -24.63
CA LYS A 313 6.09 7.96 -24.48
C LYS A 313 5.80 8.35 -23.03
N LEU A 314 5.91 7.39 -22.11
CA LEU A 314 5.83 7.67 -20.68
C LEU A 314 7.00 8.55 -20.30
N TYR A 315 8.23 8.07 -20.48
CA TYR A 315 9.50 8.71 -20.16
C TYR A 315 9.77 10.06 -20.86
N GLU A 316 9.21 10.27 -22.06
CA GLU A 316 9.27 11.54 -22.80
C GLU A 316 8.45 12.64 -22.11
N LYS A 317 7.33 12.25 -21.47
CA LYS A 317 6.45 13.16 -20.73
C LYS A 317 6.69 13.13 -19.24
N LEU A 318 7.19 12.01 -18.75
CA LEU A 318 7.73 11.84 -17.44
C LEU A 318 9.00 12.68 -17.34
N LEU A 319 9.25 13.13 -16.13
CA LEU A 319 10.46 13.71 -15.62
C LEU A 319 10.80 15.05 -16.27
N THR A 320 10.49 16.12 -15.56
CA THR A 320 11.33 17.32 -15.68
C THR A 320 12.79 16.89 -15.51
N GLU A 321 13.73 17.63 -16.09
CA GLU A 321 15.15 17.28 -15.98
C GLU A 321 15.58 17.07 -14.52
N ASP A 322 14.96 17.79 -13.59
CA ASP A 322 15.08 17.59 -12.15
C ASP A 322 14.71 16.15 -11.69
N ILE A 323 13.50 15.65 -11.97
CA ILE A 323 13.12 14.29 -11.56
C ILE A 323 13.96 13.23 -12.31
N LYS A 324 14.39 13.48 -13.56
CA LYS A 324 15.28 12.56 -14.29
C LYS A 324 16.59 12.40 -13.54
N ASN A 325 17.18 13.52 -13.14
CA ASN A 325 18.44 13.55 -12.42
C ASN A 325 18.30 12.82 -11.08
N GLN A 326 17.23 13.10 -10.33
CA GLN A 326 16.96 12.45 -9.04
C GLN A 326 16.68 10.93 -9.16
N LEU A 327 16.04 10.47 -10.24
CA LEU A 327 15.92 9.03 -10.50
C LEU A 327 17.23 8.41 -10.98
N ARG A 328 18.05 9.17 -11.73
CA ARG A 328 19.35 8.73 -12.24
C ARG A 328 20.37 8.60 -11.13
N ASP A 329 20.39 9.49 -10.15
CA ASP A 329 21.30 9.44 -9.00
C ASP A 329 20.75 8.62 -7.81
N GLY A 330 19.45 8.28 -7.83
CA GLY A 330 18.80 7.46 -6.81
C GLY A 330 18.24 8.25 -5.63
N THR A 331 18.24 9.59 -5.69
CA THR A 331 17.55 10.46 -4.73
C THR A 331 16.06 10.12 -4.61
N ILE A 332 15.40 9.83 -5.74
CA ILE A 332 14.07 9.23 -5.74
C ILE A 332 14.21 7.72 -5.81
N ASP A 333 13.93 7.04 -4.69
CA ASP A 333 14.15 5.60 -4.52
C ASP A 333 12.86 4.76 -4.53
N ASN A 334 11.71 5.42 -4.69
CA ASN A 334 10.37 4.85 -4.55
C ASN A 334 9.62 4.72 -5.89
N VAL A 335 10.36 4.62 -6.99
CA VAL A 335 9.83 4.33 -8.34
C VAL A 335 10.51 3.06 -8.85
N PHE A 336 9.75 2.00 -9.11
CA PHE A 336 10.29 0.79 -9.74
C PHE A 336 9.68 0.57 -11.13
N ILE A 337 10.49 -0.01 -12.01
CA ILE A 337 10.14 -0.27 -13.40
C ILE A 337 9.88 -1.76 -13.58
N VAL A 338 8.69 -2.11 -14.07
CA VAL A 338 8.35 -3.48 -14.44
C VAL A 338 8.73 -3.68 -15.91
N SER A 339 9.71 -4.53 -16.15
CA SER A 339 10.40 -4.81 -17.41
C SER A 339 10.07 -6.22 -17.93
N ALA A 340 9.84 -6.33 -19.23
CA ALA A 340 9.58 -7.64 -19.86
C ALA A 340 10.82 -8.54 -19.84
N MET A 341 12.01 -7.99 -20.09
CA MET A 341 13.27 -8.75 -20.08
C MET A 341 13.87 -8.88 -18.68
N MET A 342 13.78 -7.82 -17.87
CA MET A 342 14.56 -7.69 -16.63
C MET A 342 13.74 -7.90 -15.35
N GLY A 343 12.43 -8.15 -15.45
CA GLY A 343 11.58 -8.32 -14.28
C GLY A 343 11.32 -6.98 -13.59
N ILE A 344 11.61 -6.84 -12.31
CA ILE A 344 11.56 -5.55 -11.63
C ILE A 344 12.96 -4.94 -11.62
N VAL A 345 13.09 -3.66 -11.96
CA VAL A 345 14.36 -2.92 -11.95
C VAL A 345 14.22 -1.57 -11.26
N HIS A 346 15.29 -1.14 -10.61
CA HIS A 346 15.44 0.21 -10.10
C HIS A 346 15.84 1.16 -11.26
N PRO A 347 15.46 2.44 -11.25
CA PRO A 347 15.89 3.44 -12.24
C PRO A 347 17.41 3.50 -12.45
N THR A 348 18.20 3.21 -11.41
CA THR A 348 19.66 3.19 -11.46
C THR A 348 20.25 1.86 -11.93
N ASP A 349 19.46 0.78 -12.03
CA ASP A 349 19.97 -0.53 -12.45
C ASP A 349 20.50 -0.43 -13.89
N LEU A 350 21.66 -1.02 -14.14
CA LEU A 350 22.27 -1.06 -15.46
C LEU A 350 21.64 -2.16 -16.30
N ILE A 351 21.00 -1.83 -17.42
CA ILE A 351 20.30 -2.81 -18.26
C ILE A 351 20.78 -2.78 -19.72
N PRO A 352 20.79 -3.94 -20.42
CA PRO A 352 21.14 -3.99 -21.83
C PRO A 352 20.00 -3.44 -22.70
N ASP A 353 20.30 -3.16 -23.97
CA ASP A 353 19.26 -2.92 -24.97
C ASP A 353 18.58 -4.24 -25.37
N TYR A 354 17.28 -4.20 -25.65
CA TYR A 354 16.47 -5.36 -26.04
C TYR A 354 15.14 -4.93 -26.66
N ASP A 355 14.44 -5.85 -27.33
CA ASP A 355 13.04 -5.66 -27.75
C ASP A 355 12.17 -6.87 -27.36
N LEU A 356 11.44 -6.74 -26.26
CA LEU A 356 10.56 -7.77 -25.71
C LEU A 356 9.34 -7.14 -25.04
N PHE A 357 8.15 -7.67 -25.30
CA PHE A 357 6.90 -7.23 -24.67
C PHE A 357 6.39 -8.27 -23.67
N MET A 358 5.65 -7.81 -22.66
CA MET A 358 4.96 -8.68 -21.70
C MET A 358 4.03 -9.72 -22.37
N GLY A 359 3.54 -9.43 -23.58
CA GLY A 359 2.68 -10.31 -24.37
C GLY A 359 3.42 -11.28 -25.30
N ASP A 360 4.74 -11.19 -25.40
CA ASP A 360 5.54 -12.11 -26.21
C ASP A 360 5.60 -13.49 -25.54
N LYS A 361 6.00 -14.50 -26.32
CA LYS A 361 6.15 -15.87 -25.85
C LYS A 361 7.35 -15.97 -24.91
N SER A 362 7.19 -16.60 -23.75
CA SER A 362 8.26 -16.86 -22.79
C SER A 362 9.07 -18.11 -23.14
N PRO A 363 10.27 -18.29 -22.59
CA PRO A 363 11.03 -19.55 -22.70
C PRO A 363 10.24 -20.79 -22.23
N SER A 364 9.30 -20.61 -21.29
CA SER A 364 8.37 -21.65 -20.82
C SER A 364 7.16 -21.90 -21.72
N ASN A 365 7.19 -21.45 -22.98
CA ASN A 365 6.11 -21.61 -23.97
C ASN A 365 4.76 -20.95 -23.55
N ASN A 366 4.81 -19.98 -22.64
CA ASN A 366 3.68 -19.19 -22.14
C ASN A 366 3.85 -17.71 -22.54
N ARG A 367 3.27 -16.77 -21.79
CA ARG A 367 3.50 -15.32 -21.96
C ARG A 367 4.53 -14.81 -20.96
N VAL A 368 5.35 -13.84 -21.36
CA VAL A 368 6.37 -13.23 -20.49
C VAL A 368 5.79 -12.74 -19.17
N TRP A 369 4.62 -12.08 -19.16
CA TRP A 369 3.99 -11.64 -17.91
C TRP A 369 3.65 -12.80 -16.95
N ARG A 370 3.33 -13.98 -17.50
CA ARG A 370 2.99 -15.17 -16.72
C ARG A 370 4.24 -15.82 -16.12
N LEU A 371 5.34 -15.84 -16.89
CA LEU A 371 6.64 -16.26 -16.37
C LEU A 371 7.04 -15.40 -15.17
N TRP A 372 6.96 -14.07 -15.28
CA TRP A 372 7.31 -13.20 -14.16
C TRP A 372 6.37 -13.38 -12.98
N LYS A 373 5.06 -13.52 -13.21
CA LYS A 373 4.10 -13.85 -12.16
C LYS A 373 4.50 -15.09 -11.36
N GLU A 374 4.85 -16.16 -12.07
CA GLU A 374 5.30 -17.42 -11.46
C GLU A 374 6.61 -17.23 -10.71
N LYS A 375 7.64 -16.64 -11.35
CA LYS A 375 8.96 -16.42 -10.74
C LYS A 375 8.92 -15.53 -9.50
N PHE A 376 8.13 -14.45 -9.52
CA PHE A 376 7.97 -13.56 -8.39
C PHE A 376 7.22 -14.22 -7.21
N SER A 377 6.47 -15.28 -7.47
CA SER A 377 5.75 -16.02 -6.42
C SER A 377 6.57 -17.17 -5.82
N MET A 378 7.79 -17.43 -6.31
CA MET A 378 8.62 -18.55 -5.87
C MET A 378 9.41 -18.20 -4.60
N GLY A 379 9.13 -18.90 -3.49
CA GLY A 379 9.96 -18.98 -2.27
C GLY A 379 10.78 -17.72 -1.97
N ASP A 380 12.10 -17.89 -1.92
CA ASP A 380 13.08 -16.87 -1.57
C ASP A 380 13.03 -15.62 -2.46
N ILE A 381 12.71 -15.76 -3.76
CA ILE A 381 12.57 -14.61 -4.67
C ILE A 381 11.36 -13.77 -4.28
N GLY A 382 10.24 -14.44 -3.98
CA GLY A 382 9.04 -13.77 -3.53
C GLY A 382 9.24 -13.06 -2.18
N ASP A 383 9.94 -13.70 -1.25
CA ASP A 383 10.27 -13.11 0.05
C ASP A 383 11.22 -11.91 -0.08
N ALA A 384 12.26 -12.04 -0.91
CA ALA A 384 13.18 -10.94 -1.21
C ALA A 384 12.45 -9.78 -1.91
N LEU A 385 11.52 -10.03 -2.83
CA LEU A 385 10.72 -8.97 -3.44
C LEU A 385 9.82 -8.29 -2.41
N ARG A 386 9.12 -9.06 -1.57
CA ARG A 386 8.24 -8.50 -0.53
C ARG A 386 9.00 -7.62 0.46
N SER A 387 10.23 -7.97 0.83
CA SER A 387 11.05 -7.13 1.71
C SER A 387 11.43 -5.78 1.08
N HIS A 388 11.62 -5.74 -0.25
CA HIS A 388 11.87 -4.49 -0.99
C HIS A 388 10.59 -3.71 -1.32
N LEU A 389 9.42 -4.29 -1.11
CA LEU A 389 8.10 -3.72 -1.43
C LEU A 389 7.30 -3.35 -0.16
N GLN A 390 7.99 -3.11 0.95
CA GLN A 390 7.41 -2.61 2.21
C GLN A 390 7.03 -1.12 2.07
N TYR A 391 5.86 -0.88 1.48
CA TYR A 391 5.25 0.43 1.28
C TYR A 391 3.78 0.37 1.71
N ASP A 392 3.24 1.46 2.24
CA ASP A 392 1.83 1.54 2.62
C ASP A 392 0.90 1.57 1.40
N TYR A 393 1.37 2.26 0.36
CA TYR A 393 0.61 2.52 -0.86
C TYR A 393 1.40 2.11 -2.10
N VAL A 394 0.73 1.46 -3.04
CA VAL A 394 1.32 1.12 -4.34
C VAL A 394 0.45 1.69 -5.46
N TYR A 395 1.02 2.58 -6.27
CA TYR A 395 0.35 3.20 -7.40
C TYR A 395 0.89 2.65 -8.73
N CYS A 396 0.03 1.95 -9.45
CA CYS A 396 0.36 1.31 -10.73
C CYS A 396 -0.01 2.21 -11.91
N PHE A 397 1.00 2.67 -12.65
CA PHE A 397 0.89 3.48 -13.87
C PHE A 397 1.18 2.64 -15.12
N MET A 398 0.61 1.44 -15.19
CA MET A 398 0.98 0.41 -16.16
C MET A 398 -0.22 -0.40 -16.66
N SER A 399 -0.01 -1.09 -17.78
CA SER A 399 -1.05 -1.90 -18.42
C SER A 399 -1.46 -3.11 -17.60
N GLU A 400 -2.61 -3.69 -17.95
CA GLU A 400 -3.11 -4.92 -17.33
C GLU A 400 -2.08 -6.06 -17.32
N LYS A 401 -1.33 -6.26 -18.41
CA LYS A 401 -0.32 -7.35 -18.47
C LYS A 401 0.81 -7.14 -17.48
N TYR A 402 1.29 -5.90 -17.31
CA TYR A 402 2.30 -5.59 -16.29
C TYR A 402 1.74 -5.78 -14.88
N ARG A 403 0.49 -5.31 -14.62
CA ARG A 403 -0.18 -5.52 -13.33
C ARG A 403 -0.33 -7.00 -12.99
N LYS A 404 -0.72 -7.83 -13.96
CA LYS A 404 -0.82 -9.29 -13.79
C LYS A 404 0.53 -9.95 -13.46
N ALA A 405 1.64 -9.42 -13.96
CA ALA A 405 2.97 -9.94 -13.67
C ALA A 405 3.37 -9.77 -12.20
N VAL A 406 2.98 -8.66 -11.56
CA VAL A 406 3.38 -8.34 -10.18
C VAL A 406 2.27 -8.56 -9.15
N LYS A 407 1.07 -8.96 -9.57
CA LYS A 407 -0.11 -9.01 -8.68
C LYS A 407 0.12 -9.77 -7.38
N ASP A 408 0.81 -10.91 -7.45
CA ASP A 408 0.90 -11.85 -6.33
C ASP A 408 1.99 -11.45 -5.31
N ILE A 409 2.89 -10.53 -5.65
CA ILE A 409 3.88 -9.96 -4.71
C ILE A 409 3.41 -8.66 -4.04
N LEU A 410 2.31 -8.09 -4.51
CA LEU A 410 1.68 -6.92 -3.90
C LEU A 410 0.64 -7.41 -2.87
N THR A 411 1.11 -7.75 -1.67
CA THR A 411 0.28 -8.23 -0.54
C THR A 411 0.44 -7.35 0.68
N GLY A 412 -0.68 -6.99 1.33
CA GLY A 412 -0.67 -6.19 2.56
C GLY A 412 -0.70 -4.68 2.35
N GLN A 413 -0.44 -4.19 1.14
CA GLN A 413 -0.51 -2.76 0.80
C GLN A 413 -1.90 -2.34 0.30
N GLN A 414 -2.19 -1.04 0.37
CA GLN A 414 -3.28 -0.44 -0.38
C GLN A 414 -2.85 -0.17 -1.82
N ILE A 415 -3.37 -0.97 -2.75
CA ILE A 415 -2.95 -0.97 -4.16
C ILE A 415 -3.97 -0.23 -5.01
N TYR A 416 -3.48 0.71 -5.80
CA TYR A 416 -4.26 1.49 -6.75
C TYR A 416 -3.67 1.39 -8.16
N TYR A 417 -4.53 1.43 -9.16
CA TYR A 417 -4.10 1.63 -10.54
C TYR A 417 -4.79 2.82 -11.18
N ILE A 418 -4.05 3.53 -12.03
CA ILE A 418 -4.49 4.78 -12.64
C ILE A 418 -5.04 4.50 -14.05
N ARG A 419 -6.36 4.61 -14.20
CA ARG A 419 -7.08 4.36 -15.45
C ARG A 419 -7.51 5.66 -16.13
N CYS A 420 -7.00 5.94 -17.31
CA CYS A 420 -7.46 7.06 -18.14
C CYS A 420 -8.62 6.64 -19.05
N SER A 421 -9.44 7.61 -19.52
CA SER A 421 -10.75 7.39 -20.17
C SER A 421 -10.75 6.49 -21.43
N LYS A 422 -11.96 6.09 -21.87
CA LYS A 422 -12.31 4.94 -22.74
C LYS A 422 -11.25 4.60 -23.82
N ASN A 423 -10.52 3.51 -23.56
CA ASN A 423 -9.79 2.65 -24.50
C ASN A 423 -8.31 2.90 -24.82
N ARG A 424 -7.60 3.84 -24.18
CA ARG A 424 -6.13 3.84 -24.30
C ARG A 424 -5.47 4.19 -22.98
N GLU A 425 -4.77 3.19 -22.43
CA GLU A 425 -3.62 3.39 -21.55
C GLU A 425 -2.74 4.48 -22.15
N ASN A 426 -2.80 5.69 -21.60
CA ASN A 426 -2.13 6.84 -22.16
C ASN A 426 -0.84 7.10 -21.38
N SER A 427 0.23 6.43 -21.80
CA SER A 427 1.57 6.56 -21.24
C SER A 427 2.00 8.02 -21.05
N LYS A 428 1.60 8.93 -21.96
CA LYS A 428 1.90 10.37 -21.84
C LYS A 428 1.20 10.99 -20.64
N THR A 429 -0.09 10.68 -20.43
CA THR A 429 -0.87 11.16 -19.29
C THR A 429 -0.32 10.60 -17.97
N TRP A 430 0.07 9.33 -17.94
CA TRP A 430 0.75 8.75 -16.78
C TRP A 430 2.05 9.48 -16.44
N GLY A 431 2.86 9.83 -17.45
CA GLY A 431 4.05 10.66 -17.27
C GLY A 431 3.75 12.00 -16.60
N ASN A 432 2.72 12.71 -17.07
CA ASN A 432 2.31 14.00 -16.51
C ASN A 432 1.83 13.89 -15.05
N ILE A 433 1.01 12.89 -14.74
CA ILE A 433 0.50 12.66 -13.38
C ILE A 433 1.67 12.35 -12.44
N LEU A 434 2.56 11.43 -12.86
CA LEU A 434 3.67 11.01 -12.01
C LEU A 434 4.66 12.16 -11.75
N ASN A 435 4.84 13.11 -12.67
CA ASN A 435 5.61 14.34 -12.41
C ASN A 435 5.01 15.17 -11.28
N GLU A 436 3.71 15.47 -11.36
CA GLU A 436 3.04 16.30 -10.36
C GLU A 436 3.07 15.62 -8.98
N VAL A 437 2.92 14.29 -8.95
CA VAL A 437 2.97 13.52 -7.70
C VAL A 437 4.38 13.52 -7.10
N LEU A 438 5.42 13.20 -7.89
CA LEU A 438 6.79 13.14 -7.40
C LEU A 438 7.33 14.52 -6.99
N LEU A 439 7.10 15.57 -7.79
CA LEU A 439 7.56 16.93 -7.46
C LEU A 439 6.94 17.48 -6.17
N LYS A 440 5.71 17.06 -5.86
CA LYS A 440 5.00 17.50 -4.65
C LYS A 440 5.25 16.59 -3.45
N GLY A 441 5.99 15.49 -3.62
CA GLY A 441 6.19 14.48 -2.58
C GLY A 441 4.88 13.81 -2.12
N PHE A 442 3.89 13.74 -3.01
CA PHE A 442 2.58 13.16 -2.69
C PHE A 442 2.68 11.64 -2.53
N SER A 443 2.08 11.14 -1.47
CA SER A 443 2.12 9.72 -1.08
C SER A 443 0.75 9.17 -0.72
N LEU A 444 -0.17 10.02 -0.27
CA LEU A 444 -1.47 9.60 0.21
C LEU A 444 -2.48 9.39 -0.93
N PRO A 445 -3.44 8.45 -0.78
CA PRO A 445 -4.39 8.13 -1.85
C PRO A 445 -5.18 9.34 -2.35
N ASP A 446 -5.62 10.23 -1.47
CA ASP A 446 -6.42 11.39 -1.87
C ASP A 446 -5.60 12.46 -2.61
N GLU A 447 -4.31 12.58 -2.32
CA GLU A 447 -3.39 13.44 -3.06
C GLU A 447 -3.23 12.93 -4.49
N VAL A 448 -2.91 11.64 -4.64
CA VAL A 448 -2.71 11.00 -5.95
C VAL A 448 -4.03 10.96 -6.75
N ARG A 449 -5.16 10.73 -6.08
CA ARG A 449 -6.50 10.77 -6.68
C ARG A 449 -6.80 12.13 -7.29
N THR A 450 -6.55 13.20 -6.53
CA THR A 450 -6.81 14.58 -6.97
C THR A 450 -6.02 14.91 -8.24
N VAL A 451 -4.74 14.52 -8.29
CA VAL A 451 -3.91 14.71 -9.49
C VAL A 451 -4.42 13.85 -10.67
N ALA A 452 -4.76 12.59 -10.43
CA ALA A 452 -5.28 11.71 -11.47
C ALA A 452 -6.58 12.25 -12.11
N GLU A 453 -7.50 12.75 -11.28
CA GLU A 453 -8.79 13.29 -11.72
C GLU A 453 -8.63 14.57 -12.56
N LYS A 454 -7.70 15.46 -12.18
CA LYS A 454 -7.30 16.64 -12.98
C LYS A 454 -6.84 16.26 -14.40
N HIS A 455 -6.25 15.08 -14.56
CA HIS A 455 -5.79 14.53 -15.83
C HIS A 455 -6.81 13.62 -16.54
N ASN A 456 -8.09 13.66 -16.14
CA ASN A 456 -9.16 12.80 -16.68
C ASN A 456 -8.89 11.29 -16.51
N CYS A 457 -8.19 10.93 -15.44
CA CYS A 457 -7.95 9.55 -15.05
C CYS A 457 -8.64 9.26 -13.71
N LYS A 458 -8.97 7.99 -13.50
CA LYS A 458 -9.60 7.47 -12.28
C LYS A 458 -8.59 6.60 -11.56
N MET A 459 -8.50 6.79 -10.25
CA MET A 459 -7.78 5.87 -9.38
C MET A 459 -8.71 4.75 -8.93
N VAL A 460 -8.33 3.50 -9.19
CA VAL A 460 -9.15 2.32 -8.85
C VAL A 460 -8.37 1.43 -7.89
N GLY A 461 -8.97 1.13 -6.74
CA GLY A 461 -8.39 0.21 -5.74
C GLY A 461 -8.54 -1.25 -6.14
N LEU A 462 -7.48 -2.05 -5.98
CA LEU A 462 -7.45 -3.47 -6.36
C LEU A 462 -8.37 -4.34 -5.48
N ASN A 463 -8.59 -3.95 -4.22
CA ASN A 463 -9.40 -4.68 -3.24
C ASN A 463 -10.91 -4.32 -3.29
N ASN A 464 -11.35 -3.53 -4.27
CA ASN A 464 -12.77 -3.23 -4.43
C ASN A 464 -13.46 -4.39 -5.18
N PRO A 465 -14.46 -5.07 -4.61
CA PRO A 465 -15.15 -6.20 -5.26
C PRO A 465 -15.78 -5.84 -6.62
N LYS A 466 -16.04 -4.55 -6.91
CA LYS A 466 -16.47 -4.11 -8.25
C LYS A 466 -15.36 -4.16 -9.29
N ALA A 467 -14.08 -4.13 -8.92
CA ALA A 467 -12.95 -4.25 -9.85
C ALA A 467 -12.91 -5.62 -10.54
N GLN A 468 -13.38 -6.69 -9.87
CA GLN A 468 -13.49 -8.03 -10.44
C GLN A 468 -14.60 -8.17 -11.49
N MET A 469 -15.68 -7.37 -11.41
CA MET A 469 -16.75 -7.39 -12.40
C MET A 469 -16.34 -6.72 -13.72
N TYR A 470 -15.46 -5.73 -13.68
CA TYR A 470 -14.99 -5.01 -14.89
C TYR A 470 -13.87 -5.73 -15.65
N ASP A 471 -13.25 -6.77 -15.07
CA ASP A 471 -12.29 -7.63 -15.78
C ASP A 471 -12.98 -8.53 -16.82
N ASN A 472 -14.31 -8.64 -16.79
CA ASN A 472 -15.12 -9.46 -17.70
C ASN A 472 -15.84 -8.69 -18.82
N GLU A 473 -15.76 -7.36 -18.86
CA GLU A 473 -16.39 -6.54 -19.91
C GLU A 473 -15.40 -6.17 -21.03
N TYR A 474 -14.94 -7.17 -21.77
CA TYR A 474 -14.57 -6.99 -23.17
C TYR A 474 -15.15 -8.14 -23.99
N PRO A 475 -15.70 -7.88 -25.19
CA PRO A 475 -16.31 -8.91 -25.99
C PRO A 475 -15.27 -9.99 -26.29
N LYS A 476 -15.60 -11.25 -25.96
CA LYS A 476 -14.90 -12.42 -26.48
C LYS A 476 -14.92 -12.29 -28.00
N ILE A 477 -13.80 -11.91 -28.60
CA ILE A 477 -13.60 -12.12 -30.03
C ILE A 477 -13.56 -13.63 -30.19
N SER A 478 -14.67 -14.20 -30.68
CA SER A 478 -14.76 -15.58 -31.10
C SER A 478 -13.74 -15.80 -32.22
N SER A 479 -12.61 -16.41 -31.89
CA SER A 479 -11.70 -17.01 -32.86
C SER A 479 -12.31 -18.36 -33.26
N PRO A 480 -12.58 -18.63 -34.55
CA PRO A 480 -13.04 -19.93 -35.00
C PRO A 480 -11.81 -20.85 -35.08
N PHE A 481 -11.46 -21.47 -33.96
CA PHE A 481 -10.57 -22.63 -33.97
C PHE A 481 -11.19 -23.67 -33.04
N ASN A 482 -12.01 -24.54 -33.64
CA ASN A 482 -12.46 -25.77 -33.02
C ASN A 482 -11.24 -26.63 -32.69
N SER A 483 -11.03 -26.87 -31.41
CA SER A 483 -10.08 -27.84 -30.88
C SER A 483 -10.70 -29.24 -30.93
N GLU A 484 -10.93 -29.76 -32.13
CA GLU A 484 -11.21 -31.18 -32.33
C GLU A 484 -10.41 -31.62 -33.56
N ASN A 485 -9.30 -32.32 -33.26
CA ASN A 485 -8.36 -33.05 -34.14
C ASN A 485 -6.91 -32.68 -33.84
N VAL A 486 -6.43 -33.06 -32.66
CA VAL A 486 -4.99 -33.21 -32.40
C VAL A 486 -4.70 -34.70 -32.37
N VAL A 487 -4.19 -35.23 -33.48
CA VAL A 487 -3.53 -36.53 -33.52
C VAL A 487 -2.16 -36.36 -32.82
N PRO A 488 -1.75 -37.23 -31.88
CA PRO A 488 -0.47 -37.09 -31.22
C PRO A 488 0.66 -37.42 -32.20
N ILE A 489 1.48 -36.43 -32.54
CA ILE A 489 2.75 -36.66 -33.24
C ILE A 489 3.75 -37.19 -32.21
N GLN A 490 4.01 -38.50 -32.24
CA GLN A 490 5.15 -39.10 -31.55
C GLN A 490 6.45 -38.54 -32.15
N LYS A 491 7.24 -37.82 -31.36
CA LYS A 491 8.63 -37.49 -31.71
C LYS A 491 9.52 -38.73 -31.49
N PRO A 492 10.43 -39.07 -32.41
CA PRO A 492 11.35 -40.18 -32.22
C PRO A 492 12.38 -39.86 -31.14
N ARG A 493 12.61 -40.83 -30.24
CA ARG A 493 13.73 -40.87 -29.30
C ARG A 493 15.04 -40.87 -30.10
N LYS A 494 15.91 -39.89 -29.87
CA LYS A 494 17.33 -40.01 -30.24
C LYS A 494 17.99 -40.92 -29.21
N GLU A 495 18.38 -42.12 -29.65
CA GLU A 495 19.31 -42.99 -28.92
C GLU A 495 20.70 -42.36 -28.95
N TYR A 496 21.27 -42.13 -27.77
CA TYR A 496 22.69 -41.87 -27.61
C TYR A 496 23.43 -43.20 -27.78
N ASN A 497 24.20 -43.33 -28.87
CA ASN A 497 25.19 -44.39 -28.99
C ASN A 497 26.51 -43.90 -28.38
N GLU A 498 26.82 -44.40 -27.19
CA GLU A 498 28.18 -44.49 -26.68
C GLU A 498 28.94 -45.55 -27.50
N LYS A 499 29.96 -45.16 -28.27
CA LYS A 499 31.12 -46.00 -28.59
C LYS A 499 32.36 -45.14 -28.85
N THR A 500 33.35 -45.26 -27.95
CA THR A 500 34.79 -45.51 -28.22
C THR A 500 35.33 -44.98 -29.57
N PHE A 501 36.28 -44.05 -29.63
CA PHE A 501 37.64 -44.05 -29.08
C PHE A 501 38.17 -42.62 -28.90
#